data_AF-A0A7J6GP13-F1
#
_entry.id   AF-A0A7J6GP13-F1
#
_cell.length_a   1.000
_cell.length_b   1.000
_cell.length_c   1.000
_cell.angle_alpha   90.00
_cell.angle_beta   90.00
_cell.angle_gamma   90.00
#
_symmetry.space_group_name_H-M   'P 1'
#
loop_
_entity.id
_entity.type
_entity.pdbx_description
1 polymer ?
#
loop_
_entity_poly.entity_id
_entity_poly.type
_entity_poly.pdbx_seq_one_letter_code
_entity_poly.pdbx_strand_id
1 'polypeptide(L)'
;MAATLTLLNLPVLPQKPNPSISISNNPTKLLIPQSQSHTKLSSTNSQIFINEAFAHLQSASLPLTALTLPFFFDPQNAAAAGGQFGLLEGRSFALVHPIVMGGLFVYTLWAGYLGWQWRRVRTIQNEINELKKQVKPVPVTPEGKPVEAPPSPVDLKIQQLTESLLEKPVDDEVITTLKVYRMERKELLKGSYRDRHFNAGSILLGFGVLEAVGGCLNTWLRTGKLFPGPHLFAGAGITVLWAAAAALVPAMQKGNDTARNLHIALNAANVLLFVWQIPTGLDIVLKVFEFTTWP
;
A
#
# COMPACT_ATOMS: atom_id res chain seq x y z
N MET A 1 6.09 10.14 -45.83
CA MET A 1 5.18 11.24 -46.25
C MET A 1 5.20 12.28 -45.14
N ALA A 2 5.79 13.44 -45.43
CA ALA A 2 5.94 14.55 -44.51
C ALA A 2 4.66 15.42 -44.54
N ALA A 3 4.20 15.88 -43.38
CA ALA A 3 3.10 16.84 -43.27
C ALA A 3 3.57 18.06 -42.47
N THR A 4 3.28 19.21 -43.04
CA THR A 4 3.85 20.54 -42.89
C THR A 4 3.27 21.34 -41.73
N LEU A 5 4.14 22.11 -41.06
CA LEU A 5 3.82 23.18 -40.12
C LEU A 5 3.29 24.42 -40.87
N THR A 6 2.17 24.99 -40.42
CA THR A 6 1.68 26.30 -40.85
C THR A 6 1.72 27.31 -39.69
N LEU A 7 2.52 28.35 -39.89
CA LEU A 7 2.66 29.54 -39.04
C LEU A 7 1.47 30.49 -39.27
N LEU A 8 0.84 30.95 -38.19
CA LEU A 8 -0.14 32.04 -38.21
C LEU A 8 0.56 33.37 -37.91
N ASN A 9 0.62 34.24 -38.92
CA ASN A 9 1.00 35.65 -38.82
C ASN A 9 -0.18 36.47 -38.24
N LEU A 10 0.11 37.36 -37.30
CA LEU A 10 -0.81 38.43 -36.84
C LEU A 10 -0.24 39.81 -37.18
N PRO A 11 -1.08 40.79 -37.56
CA PRO A 11 -0.64 42.06 -38.13
C PRO A 11 -0.23 43.08 -37.06
N VAL A 12 0.78 43.89 -37.42
CA VAL A 12 1.25 45.08 -36.69
C VAL A 12 0.35 46.28 -37.04
N LEU A 13 -0.08 47.04 -36.03
CA LEU A 13 -0.70 48.38 -36.19
C LEU A 13 0.05 49.42 -35.33
N PRO A 14 0.04 50.72 -35.73
CA PRO A 14 1.07 51.70 -35.38
C PRO A 14 0.79 52.53 -34.11
N GLN A 15 1.87 53.13 -33.60
CA GLN A 15 1.99 53.99 -32.41
C GLN A 15 1.33 55.38 -32.52
N LYS A 16 0.99 55.99 -31.37
CA LYS A 16 0.98 57.45 -31.14
C LYS A 16 1.32 57.78 -29.66
N PRO A 17 1.72 59.03 -29.31
CA PRO A 17 2.79 59.28 -28.34
C PRO A 17 2.31 59.80 -26.98
N ASN A 18 3.22 59.71 -26.00
CA ASN A 18 3.12 60.25 -24.64
C ASN A 18 2.83 61.76 -24.57
N PRO A 19 2.27 62.21 -23.43
CA PRO A 19 2.72 63.42 -22.76
C PRO A 19 3.31 63.12 -21.37
N SER A 20 4.05 64.11 -20.88
CA SER A 20 5.16 64.04 -19.95
C SER A 20 4.85 64.60 -18.54
N ILE A 21 5.56 64.07 -17.54
CA ILE A 21 6.07 64.72 -16.29
C ILE A 21 5.03 65.12 -15.20
N SER A 22 5.20 64.57 -13.98
CA SER A 22 5.80 65.33 -12.85
C SER A 22 6.15 64.41 -11.66
N ILE A 23 7.35 64.61 -11.13
CA ILE A 23 7.86 64.04 -9.89
C ILE A 23 7.44 64.99 -8.77
N SER A 24 6.86 64.46 -7.68
CA SER A 24 6.76 65.18 -6.41
C SER A 24 7.17 64.26 -5.28
N ASN A 25 8.32 64.58 -4.68
CA ASN A 25 8.80 64.01 -3.43
C ASN A 25 8.22 64.83 -2.27
N ASN A 26 7.59 64.18 -1.29
CA ASN A 26 7.81 64.52 0.12
C ASN A 26 7.36 63.40 1.07
N PRO A 27 8.10 63.13 2.17
CA PRO A 27 7.80 62.09 3.13
C PRO A 27 7.12 62.67 4.38
N THR A 28 6.10 62.02 4.97
CA THR A 28 5.84 62.19 6.41
C THR A 28 4.98 61.09 7.05
N LYS A 29 5.54 60.56 8.15
CA LYS A 29 4.94 60.06 9.40
C LYS A 29 4.18 58.71 9.42
N LEU A 30 4.91 57.73 9.98
CA LEU A 30 4.40 56.67 10.87
C LEU A 30 3.37 57.23 11.87
N LEU A 31 2.22 56.56 11.99
CA LEU A 31 1.39 56.60 13.18
C LEU A 31 1.14 55.16 13.66
N ILE A 32 1.65 54.87 14.85
CA ILE A 32 1.31 53.69 15.66
C ILE A 32 0.00 54.02 16.39
N PRO A 33 -0.99 53.11 16.41
CA PRO A 33 -2.00 53.09 17.46
C PRO A 33 -1.69 51.97 18.45
N GLN A 34 -1.37 52.37 19.68
CA GLN A 34 -1.44 51.52 20.86
C GLN A 34 -2.83 51.73 21.48
N SER A 35 -3.66 50.69 21.58
CA SER A 35 -4.75 50.65 22.56
C SER A 35 -5.14 49.22 22.91
N GLN A 36 -5.63 49.10 24.13
CA GLN A 36 -5.58 47.96 25.03
C GLN A 36 -6.68 46.91 24.79
N SER A 37 -6.39 45.75 25.40
CA SER A 37 -7.17 44.52 25.51
C SER A 37 -8.65 44.66 25.87
N HIS A 38 -9.51 43.90 25.18
CA HIS A 38 -10.64 43.20 25.81
C HIS A 38 -10.89 41.86 25.12
N THR A 39 -10.79 40.79 25.91
CA THR A 39 -11.16 39.42 25.55
C THR A 39 -12.68 39.29 25.38
N LYS A 40 -13.13 38.82 24.22
CA LYS A 40 -14.42 38.13 24.08
C LYS A 40 -14.26 36.96 23.11
N LEU A 41 -14.14 35.77 23.70
CA LEU A 41 -14.10 34.49 23.00
C LEU A 41 -15.51 34.25 22.40
N SER A 42 -15.62 34.27 21.07
CA SER A 42 -16.84 33.87 20.36
C SER A 42 -16.50 32.84 19.29
N SER A 43 -17.25 31.74 19.31
CA SER A 43 -17.01 30.48 18.60
C SER A 43 -17.44 30.51 17.13
N THR A 44 -16.94 31.47 16.34
CA THR A 44 -17.30 31.60 14.91
C THR A 44 -16.10 31.68 13.95
N ASN A 45 -14.86 31.55 14.42
CA ASN A 45 -13.68 31.68 13.55
C ASN A 45 -13.38 30.44 12.69
N SER A 46 -13.81 29.23 13.06
CA SER A 46 -13.44 28.01 12.31
C SER A 46 -14.06 27.93 10.90
N GLN A 47 -15.21 28.57 10.69
CA GLN A 47 -15.91 28.60 9.40
C GLN A 47 -15.31 29.62 8.42
N ILE A 48 -14.67 30.68 8.93
CA ILE A 48 -14.09 31.75 8.10
C ILE A 48 -12.76 31.27 7.48
N PHE A 49 -11.92 30.59 8.26
CA PHE A 49 -10.64 30.04 7.77
C PHE A 49 -10.81 28.95 6.70
N ILE A 50 -11.86 28.13 6.81
CA ILE A 50 -12.13 27.07 5.82
C ILE A 50 -12.60 27.69 4.50
N ASN A 51 -13.48 28.70 4.56
CA ASN A 51 -13.99 29.36 3.37
C ASN A 51 -12.92 30.21 2.65
N GLU A 52 -12.00 30.85 3.37
CA GLU A 52 -10.84 31.54 2.77
C GLU A 52 -9.86 30.55 2.09
N ALA A 53 -9.62 29.39 2.69
CA ALA A 53 -8.77 28.35 2.10
C ALA A 53 -9.37 27.79 0.80
N PHE A 54 -10.70 27.60 0.74
CA PHE A 54 -11.40 27.15 -0.48
C PHE A 54 -11.51 28.26 -1.55
N ALA A 55 -11.63 29.53 -1.18
CA ALA A 55 -11.67 30.64 -2.12
C ALA A 55 -10.31 30.86 -2.84
N HIS A 56 -9.20 30.59 -2.15
CA HIS A 56 -7.86 30.60 -2.75
C HIS A 56 -7.60 29.42 -3.70
N LEU A 57 -8.30 28.29 -3.52
CA LEU A 57 -8.23 27.13 -4.42
C LEU A 57 -9.03 27.34 -5.73
N GLN A 58 -10.15 28.09 -5.68
CA GLN A 58 -10.99 28.34 -6.85
C GLN A 58 -10.44 29.40 -7.82
N SER A 59 -9.48 30.23 -7.38
CA SER A 59 -8.93 31.34 -8.18
C SER A 59 -7.55 31.05 -8.81
N ALA A 60 -6.98 29.87 -8.58
CA ALA A 60 -5.71 29.47 -9.19
C ALA A 60 -5.91 28.83 -10.58
N SER A 61 -6.22 29.64 -11.59
CA SER A 61 -6.01 29.24 -12.99
C SER A 61 -4.50 29.14 -13.24
N LEU A 62 -3.95 27.93 -13.13
CA LEU A 62 -2.55 27.68 -13.43
C LEU A 62 -2.35 27.71 -14.96
N PRO A 63 -1.55 28.64 -15.52
CA PRO A 63 -1.26 28.61 -16.94
C PRO A 63 -0.43 27.35 -17.26
N LEU A 64 -0.79 26.67 -18.36
CA LEU A 64 -0.19 25.44 -18.86
C LEU A 64 1.31 25.56 -19.25
N THR A 65 1.90 26.75 -19.08
CA THR A 65 3.32 27.04 -19.32
C THR A 65 4.24 26.76 -18.12
N ALA A 66 3.73 26.28 -16.98
CA ALA A 66 4.56 25.95 -15.81
C ALA A 66 5.29 24.58 -15.90
N LEU A 67 5.38 23.95 -17.08
CA LEU A 67 6.02 22.63 -17.24
C LEU A 67 7.51 22.67 -17.59
N THR A 68 8.13 23.84 -17.70
CA THR A 68 9.58 23.95 -17.94
C THR A 68 10.20 24.95 -16.99
N LEU A 69 10.60 24.49 -15.80
CA LEU A 69 11.83 24.87 -15.08
C LEU A 69 11.76 24.31 -13.65
N PRO A 70 12.54 23.26 -13.34
CA PRO A 70 13.14 23.21 -12.01
C PRO A 70 14.60 22.78 -12.15
N PHE A 71 15.49 23.71 -12.49
CA PHE A 71 16.94 23.44 -12.44
C PHE A 71 17.76 24.48 -11.67
N PHE A 72 17.14 25.49 -11.04
CA PHE A 72 17.89 26.51 -10.29
C PHE A 72 17.19 26.99 -9.02
N PHE A 73 16.83 26.08 -8.11
CA PHE A 73 16.44 26.48 -6.76
C PHE A 73 17.33 25.81 -5.72
N ASP A 74 18.20 26.64 -5.15
CA ASP A 74 19.11 26.35 -4.04
C ASP A 74 18.36 25.68 -2.87
N PRO A 75 18.78 24.50 -2.39
CA PRO A 75 18.12 23.78 -1.29
C PRO A 75 18.51 24.36 0.08
N GLN A 76 18.28 25.65 0.33
CA GLN A 76 18.70 26.26 1.60
C GLN A 76 17.63 26.33 2.70
N ASN A 77 16.35 26.11 2.39
CA ASN A 77 15.30 26.15 3.41
C ASN A 77 14.63 24.78 3.60
N ALA A 78 15.40 23.84 4.14
CA ALA A 78 14.91 22.65 4.84
C ALA A 78 15.03 22.82 6.37
N ALA A 79 15.19 24.05 6.84
CA ALA A 79 15.09 24.35 8.25
C ALA A 79 13.64 24.14 8.70
N ALA A 80 13.47 23.59 9.91
CA ALA A 80 12.22 23.69 10.67
C ALA A 80 11.64 25.11 10.52
N ALA A 81 10.32 25.29 10.66
CA ALA A 81 9.66 26.59 10.52
C ALA A 81 10.01 27.55 11.68
N GLY A 82 11.29 27.65 12.05
CA GLY A 82 11.84 28.49 13.08
C GLY A 82 11.39 28.13 14.50
N GLY A 83 10.89 26.92 14.78
CA GLY A 83 10.33 26.62 16.10
C GLY A 83 8.79 26.64 16.15
N GLN A 84 8.10 26.93 15.04
CA GLN A 84 6.66 27.19 15.03
C GLN A 84 5.80 25.97 15.36
N PHE A 85 6.32 24.75 15.15
CA PHE A 85 5.56 23.52 15.35
C PHE A 85 6.09 22.64 16.51
N GLY A 86 7.15 23.06 17.19
CA GLY A 86 7.70 22.37 18.37
C GLY A 86 8.08 20.92 18.07
N LEU A 87 7.52 19.96 18.80
CA LEU A 87 7.80 18.53 18.59
C LEU A 87 7.38 18.01 17.19
N LEU A 88 6.53 18.76 16.48
CA LEU A 88 6.08 18.45 15.12
C LEU A 88 7.01 19.02 14.04
N GLU A 89 8.19 19.51 14.40
CA GLU A 89 9.25 19.88 13.46
C GLU A 89 10.57 19.13 13.73
N GLY A 90 11.60 19.42 12.92
CA GLY A 90 12.93 18.84 13.11
C GLY A 90 13.01 17.31 12.92
N ARG A 91 14.09 16.74 13.46
CA ARG A 91 14.49 15.34 13.29
C ARG A 91 13.51 14.33 13.88
N SER A 92 12.92 14.58 15.06
CA SER A 92 11.96 13.64 15.68
C SER A 92 10.77 13.39 14.76
N PHE A 93 10.19 14.45 14.19
CA PHE A 93 9.08 14.30 13.26
C PHE A 93 9.51 13.75 11.89
N ALA A 94 10.71 14.08 11.42
CA ALA A 94 11.26 13.55 10.17
C ALA A 94 11.54 12.03 10.23
N LEU A 95 11.89 11.49 11.40
CA LEU A 95 12.16 10.06 11.59
C LEU A 95 10.91 9.19 11.76
N VAL A 96 9.72 9.78 11.91
CA VAL A 96 8.46 8.99 11.98
C VAL A 96 8.25 8.17 10.71
N HIS A 97 8.38 8.81 9.54
CA HIS A 97 8.23 8.16 8.23
C HIS A 97 9.13 6.92 8.07
N PRO A 98 10.47 7.00 8.19
CA PRO A 98 11.33 5.82 8.00
C PRO A 98 11.08 4.71 9.02
N ILE A 99 10.73 5.04 10.28
CA ILE A 99 10.38 4.03 11.29
C ILE A 99 9.10 3.30 10.89
N VAL A 100 8.06 4.06 10.51
CA VAL A 100 6.78 3.48 10.09
C VAL A 100 6.95 2.67 8.81
N MET A 101 7.77 3.14 7.85
CA MET A 101 8.07 2.40 6.61
C MET A 101 8.77 1.07 6.88
N GLY A 102 9.70 1.02 7.84
CA GLY A 102 10.30 -0.24 8.29
C GLY A 102 9.25 -1.20 8.87
N GLY A 103 8.34 -0.69 9.71
CA GLY A 103 7.23 -1.45 10.27
C GLY A 103 6.26 -1.97 9.20
N LEU A 104 5.85 -1.11 8.27
CA LEU A 104 4.96 -1.46 7.15
C LEU A 104 5.59 -2.52 6.24
N PHE A 105 6.90 -2.46 6.01
CA PHE A 105 7.59 -3.47 5.21
C PHE A 105 7.51 -4.87 5.86
N VAL A 106 7.86 -4.97 7.15
CA VAL A 106 7.74 -6.25 7.90
C VAL A 106 6.29 -6.73 7.95
N TYR A 107 5.35 -5.81 8.17
CA TYR A 107 3.92 -6.12 8.19
C TYR A 107 3.40 -6.60 6.82
N THR A 108 3.95 -6.06 5.73
CA THR A 108 3.64 -6.51 4.36
C THR A 108 4.11 -7.95 4.13
N LEU A 109 5.31 -8.31 4.58
CA LEU A 109 5.81 -9.69 4.50
C LEU A 109 4.93 -10.64 5.32
N TRP A 110 4.53 -10.22 6.53
CA TRP A 110 3.60 -10.97 7.36
C TRP A 110 2.22 -11.17 6.71
N ALA A 111 1.65 -10.11 6.11
CA ALA A 111 0.40 -10.20 5.36
C ALA A 111 0.53 -11.15 4.16
N GLY A 112 1.67 -11.13 3.47
CA GLY A 112 2.03 -12.08 2.41
C GLY A 112 2.05 -13.53 2.89
N TYR A 113 2.65 -13.79 4.06
CA TYR A 113 2.62 -15.11 4.69
C TYR A 113 1.19 -15.59 4.98
N LEU A 114 0.33 -14.73 5.56
CA LEU A 114 -1.07 -15.09 5.80
C LEU A 114 -1.82 -15.42 4.50
N GLY A 115 -1.57 -14.66 3.44
CA GLY A 115 -2.14 -14.91 2.11
C GLY A 115 -1.66 -16.24 1.51
N TRP A 116 -0.39 -16.59 1.71
CA TRP A 116 0.18 -17.87 1.31
C TRP A 116 -0.48 -19.05 2.03
N GLN A 117 -0.64 -18.95 3.35
CA GLN A 117 -1.33 -19.99 4.14
C GLN A 117 -2.78 -20.18 3.68
N TRP A 118 -3.49 -19.09 3.37
CA TRP A 118 -4.84 -19.19 2.81
C TRP A 118 -4.86 -19.83 1.41
N ARG A 119 -3.85 -19.59 0.58
CA ARG A 119 -3.68 -20.31 -0.70
C ARG A 119 -3.47 -21.80 -0.46
N ARG A 120 -2.60 -22.18 0.48
CA ARG A 120 -2.30 -23.60 0.80
C ARG A 120 -3.55 -24.38 1.23
N VAL A 121 -4.43 -23.78 2.04
CA VAL A 121 -5.74 -24.39 2.43
C VAL A 121 -6.55 -24.84 1.21
N ARG A 122 -6.51 -24.07 0.11
CA ARG A 122 -7.25 -24.36 -1.12
C ARG A 122 -6.52 -25.37 -1.99
N THR A 123 -5.21 -25.24 -2.18
CA THR A 123 -4.45 -26.14 -3.06
C THR A 123 -4.35 -27.54 -2.48
N ILE A 124 -4.20 -27.70 -1.16
CA ILE A 124 -4.23 -29.02 -0.51
C ILE A 124 -5.56 -29.74 -0.80
N GLN A 125 -6.68 -29.03 -0.83
CA GLN A 125 -7.95 -29.67 -1.10
C GLN A 125 -8.00 -30.27 -2.51
N ASN A 126 -7.34 -29.64 -3.48
CA ASN A 126 -7.20 -30.18 -4.83
C ASN A 126 -6.30 -31.41 -4.84
N GLU A 127 -5.13 -31.36 -4.17
CA GLU A 127 -4.21 -32.49 -4.02
C GLU A 127 -4.90 -33.69 -3.36
N ILE A 128 -5.70 -33.47 -2.30
CA ILE A 128 -6.51 -34.52 -1.66
C ILE A 128 -7.52 -35.13 -2.64
N ASN A 129 -8.18 -34.30 -3.45
CA ASN A 129 -9.19 -34.78 -4.40
C ASN A 129 -8.56 -35.59 -5.54
N GLU A 130 -7.35 -35.24 -5.97
CA GLU A 130 -6.58 -35.99 -6.97
C GLU A 130 -6.10 -37.33 -6.42
N LEU A 131 -5.50 -37.35 -5.22
CA LEU A 131 -5.07 -38.59 -4.57
C LEU A 131 -6.25 -39.53 -4.26
N LYS A 132 -7.42 -38.99 -3.91
CA LYS A 132 -8.65 -39.80 -3.75
C LYS A 132 -9.09 -40.49 -5.02
N LYS A 133 -8.81 -39.94 -6.21
CA LYS A 133 -9.13 -40.61 -7.49
C LYS A 133 -8.19 -41.79 -7.76
N GLN A 134 -6.99 -41.78 -7.19
CA GLN A 134 -6.01 -42.85 -7.33
C GLN A 134 -6.32 -44.04 -6.42
N VAL A 135 -6.94 -43.79 -5.27
CA VAL A 135 -7.50 -44.83 -4.39
C VAL A 135 -8.80 -45.34 -5.02
N LYS A 136 -8.73 -46.45 -5.79
CA LYS A 136 -9.89 -47.10 -6.44
C LYS A 136 -11.09 -47.22 -5.48
N PRO A 137 -12.33 -46.95 -5.92
CA PRO A 137 -13.51 -47.27 -5.11
C PRO A 137 -13.65 -48.79 -5.03
N VAL A 138 -13.66 -49.34 -3.81
CA VAL A 138 -14.10 -50.71 -3.57
C VAL A 138 -15.55 -50.81 -4.07
N PRO A 139 -15.89 -51.74 -5.00
CA PRO A 139 -17.27 -51.92 -5.44
C PRO A 139 -18.11 -52.35 -4.25
N VAL A 140 -19.09 -51.55 -3.87
CA VAL A 140 -20.19 -51.99 -3.00
C VAL A 140 -21.29 -52.58 -3.89
N THR A 141 -21.65 -53.83 -3.61
CA THR A 141 -22.74 -54.57 -4.25
C THR A 141 -24.10 -53.88 -3.98
N PRO A 142 -25.09 -54.00 -4.88
CA PRO A 142 -26.33 -53.19 -4.87
C PRO A 142 -27.40 -53.62 -3.86
N GLU A 143 -27.07 -54.40 -2.83
CA GLU A 143 -28.07 -55.08 -2.01
C GLU A 143 -27.83 -54.80 -0.53
N GLY A 144 -28.52 -53.77 -0.03
CA GLY A 144 -28.47 -53.36 1.37
C GLY A 144 -29.06 -54.43 2.30
N LYS A 145 -28.21 -55.07 3.12
CA LYS A 145 -28.51 -55.56 4.47
C LYS A 145 -27.26 -56.14 5.15
N PRO A 146 -26.86 -55.71 6.35
CA PRO A 146 -25.97 -56.48 7.21
C PRO A 146 -26.75 -57.62 7.87
N VAL A 147 -26.36 -58.87 7.61
CA VAL A 147 -26.66 -60.01 8.48
C VAL A 147 -25.42 -60.28 9.30
N GLU A 148 -25.58 -60.15 10.61
CA GLU A 148 -24.59 -60.45 11.65
C GLU A 148 -24.61 -61.94 11.99
N ALA A 149 -23.44 -62.59 12.09
CA ALA A 149 -23.19 -63.84 12.82
C ALA A 149 -21.65 -64.06 13.04
N PRO A 150 -21.22 -64.75 14.11
CA PRO A 150 -20.01 -64.45 14.90
C PRO A 150 -18.71 -65.17 14.42
N PRO A 151 -17.50 -64.77 14.89
CA PRO A 151 -16.22 -65.20 14.32
C PRO A 151 -15.77 -66.58 14.85
N SER A 152 -15.05 -67.33 13.99
CA SER A 152 -14.45 -68.63 14.33
C SER A 152 -12.91 -68.60 14.17
N PRO A 153 -12.16 -69.54 14.79
CA PRO A 153 -10.71 -69.47 15.03
C PRO A 153 -9.80 -69.44 13.78
N VAL A 154 -10.36 -69.41 12.58
CA VAL A 154 -9.64 -69.44 11.30
C VAL A 154 -9.25 -68.02 10.85
N ASP A 155 -9.94 -66.99 11.34
CA ASP A 155 -9.72 -65.58 10.97
C ASP A 155 -8.37 -65.04 11.46
N LEU A 156 -7.85 -65.55 12.58
CA LEU A 156 -6.55 -65.16 13.12
C LEU A 156 -5.37 -65.69 12.28
N LYS A 157 -5.54 -66.85 11.64
CA LYS A 157 -4.50 -67.43 10.76
C LYS A 157 -4.42 -66.69 9.43
N ILE A 158 -5.54 -66.18 8.96
CA ILE A 158 -5.65 -65.39 7.73
C ILE A 158 -5.07 -63.99 7.94
N GLN A 159 -5.27 -63.36 9.12
CA GLN A 159 -4.61 -62.09 9.47
C GLN A 159 -3.09 -62.20 9.48
N GLN A 160 -2.54 -63.27 10.07
CA GLN A 160 -1.09 -63.46 10.19
C GLN A 160 -0.41 -63.75 8.84
N LEU A 161 -1.11 -64.44 7.92
CA LEU A 161 -0.62 -64.66 6.55
C LEU A 161 -0.72 -63.41 5.67
N THR A 162 -1.76 -62.60 5.89
CA THR A 162 -1.99 -61.32 5.19
C THR A 162 -0.92 -60.28 5.54
N GLU A 163 -0.46 -60.27 6.80
CA GLU A 163 0.61 -59.39 7.27
C GLU A 163 2.01 -59.81 6.76
N SER A 164 2.17 -61.06 6.29
CA SER A 164 3.44 -61.60 5.77
C SER A 164 3.60 -61.57 4.24
N LEU A 165 2.51 -61.37 3.48
CA LEU A 165 2.49 -61.38 2.00
C LEU A 165 2.32 -59.98 1.38
N LEU A 166 2.27 -58.91 2.20
CA LEU A 166 2.25 -57.52 1.74
C LEU A 166 3.66 -56.97 1.50
N GLU A 167 4.24 -57.45 0.41
CA GLU A 167 5.23 -56.70 -0.37
C GLU A 167 4.62 -55.31 -0.67
N LYS A 168 5.27 -54.24 -0.18
CA LYS A 168 4.73 -52.87 -0.05
C LYS A 168 3.92 -52.41 -1.27
N PRO A 169 2.59 -52.23 -1.14
CA PRO A 169 1.78 -51.73 -2.22
C PRO A 169 1.92 -50.20 -2.27
N VAL A 170 1.99 -49.66 -3.48
CA VAL A 170 1.92 -48.22 -3.81
C VAL A 170 0.73 -47.51 -3.11
N ASP A 171 -0.27 -48.29 -2.70
CA ASP A 171 -1.47 -47.88 -1.99
C ASP A 171 -1.19 -47.32 -0.58
N ASP A 172 -0.18 -47.85 0.15
CA ASP A 172 0.12 -47.42 1.52
C ASP A 172 0.76 -46.03 1.59
N GLU A 173 1.59 -45.68 0.61
CA GLU A 173 2.22 -44.35 0.51
C GLU A 173 1.18 -43.28 0.16
N VAL A 174 0.29 -43.57 -0.79
CA VAL A 174 -0.82 -42.67 -1.18
C VAL A 174 -1.78 -42.46 -0.01
N ILE A 175 -2.12 -43.53 0.72
CA ILE A 175 -2.98 -43.44 1.91
C ILE A 175 -2.29 -42.63 3.03
N THR A 176 -0.99 -42.83 3.23
CA THR A 176 -0.22 -42.07 4.22
C THR A 176 -0.16 -40.58 3.87
N THR A 177 0.14 -40.25 2.61
CA THR A 177 0.16 -38.87 2.10
C THR A 177 -1.21 -38.21 2.21
N LEU A 178 -2.29 -38.94 1.89
CA LEU A 178 -3.66 -38.48 2.08
C LEU A 178 -3.99 -38.15 3.54
N LYS A 179 -3.53 -38.99 4.48
CA LYS A 179 -3.68 -38.72 5.93
C LYS A 179 -2.91 -37.46 6.32
N VAL A 180 -1.66 -37.32 5.88
CA VAL A 180 -0.83 -36.14 6.14
C VAL A 180 -1.50 -34.86 5.62
N TYR A 181 -1.90 -34.81 4.36
CA TYR A 181 -2.55 -33.63 3.78
C TYR A 181 -3.89 -33.31 4.44
N ARG A 182 -4.66 -34.32 4.84
CA ARG A 182 -5.90 -34.11 5.59
C ARG A 182 -5.63 -33.50 6.97
N MET A 183 -4.58 -33.95 7.66
CA MET A 183 -4.15 -33.37 8.94
C MET A 183 -3.64 -31.94 8.76
N GLU A 184 -2.76 -31.70 7.78
CA GLU A 184 -2.25 -30.37 7.43
C GLU A 184 -3.40 -29.40 7.15
N ARG A 185 -4.36 -29.78 6.30
CA ARG A 185 -5.53 -28.94 6.02
C ARG A 185 -6.36 -28.65 7.27
N LYS A 186 -6.58 -29.65 8.13
CA LYS A 186 -7.30 -29.45 9.39
C LYS A 186 -6.59 -28.44 10.28
N GLU A 187 -5.26 -28.50 10.34
CA GLU A 187 -4.47 -27.55 11.12
C GLU A 187 -4.52 -26.15 10.52
N LEU A 188 -4.35 -26.03 9.20
CA LEU A 188 -4.44 -24.74 8.52
C LEU A 188 -5.81 -24.07 8.66
N LEU A 189 -6.89 -24.84 8.70
CA LEU A 189 -8.25 -24.32 8.93
C LEU A 189 -8.42 -23.69 10.32
N LYS A 190 -7.70 -24.17 11.34
CA LYS A 190 -7.72 -23.56 12.68
C LYS A 190 -7.09 -22.17 12.70
N GLY A 191 -6.16 -21.89 11.79
CA GLY A 191 -5.39 -20.64 11.76
C GLY A 191 -6.17 -19.40 11.30
N SER A 192 -7.41 -19.55 10.80
CA SER A 192 -8.25 -18.46 10.26
C SER A 192 -7.53 -17.52 9.28
N TYR A 193 -6.68 -18.09 8.41
CA TYR A 193 -5.77 -17.31 7.57
C TYR A 193 -6.48 -16.38 6.58
N ARG A 194 -7.70 -16.72 6.14
CA ARG A 194 -8.51 -15.84 5.28
C ARG A 194 -8.81 -14.51 5.96
N ASP A 195 -9.40 -14.57 7.15
CA ASP A 195 -9.87 -13.37 7.86
C ASP A 195 -8.69 -12.58 8.40
N ARG A 196 -7.63 -13.26 8.87
CA ARG A 196 -6.38 -12.61 9.28
C ARG A 196 -5.68 -11.89 8.14
N HIS A 197 -5.60 -12.51 6.95
CA HIS A 197 -5.03 -11.86 5.77
C HIS A 197 -5.87 -10.66 5.34
N PHE A 198 -7.19 -10.78 5.34
CA PHE A 198 -8.09 -9.66 5.01
C PHE A 198 -7.93 -8.49 5.99
N ASN A 199 -7.89 -8.77 7.30
CA ASN A 199 -7.70 -7.74 8.32
C ASN A 199 -6.32 -7.09 8.22
N ALA A 200 -5.25 -7.89 8.06
CA ALA A 200 -3.91 -7.37 7.86
C ALA A 200 -3.80 -6.52 6.59
N GLY A 201 -4.38 -6.98 5.47
CA GLY A 201 -4.43 -6.20 4.24
C GLY A 201 -5.19 -4.88 4.40
N SER A 202 -6.29 -4.88 5.14
CA SER A 202 -7.09 -3.67 5.41
C SER A 202 -6.33 -2.66 6.27
N ILE A 203 -5.63 -3.13 7.31
CA ILE A 203 -4.77 -2.29 8.16
C ILE A 203 -3.62 -1.70 7.33
N LEU A 204 -2.94 -2.55 6.54
CA LEU A 204 -1.83 -2.14 5.68
C LEU A 204 -2.29 -1.08 4.66
N LEU A 205 -3.44 -1.28 4.01
CA LEU A 205 -4.00 -0.31 3.07
C LEU A 205 -4.33 1.02 3.75
N GLY A 206 -5.04 1.00 4.88
CA GLY A 206 -5.43 2.21 5.58
C GLY A 206 -4.24 3.02 6.09
N PHE A 207 -3.36 2.39 6.87
CA PHE A 207 -2.18 3.06 7.41
C PHE A 207 -1.18 3.43 6.31
N GLY A 208 -0.94 2.55 5.36
CA GLY A 208 0.01 2.80 4.28
C GLY A 208 -0.40 3.98 3.39
N VAL A 209 -1.69 4.14 3.08
CA VAL A 209 -2.18 5.30 2.32
C VAL A 209 -2.07 6.59 3.14
N LEU A 210 -2.45 6.57 4.42
CA LEU A 210 -2.31 7.73 5.32
C LEU A 210 -0.84 8.17 5.44
N GLU A 211 0.07 7.20 5.49
CA GLU A 211 1.51 7.43 5.58
C GLU A 211 2.06 8.05 4.29
N ALA A 212 1.71 7.51 3.12
CA ALA A 212 2.15 8.04 1.83
C ALA A 212 1.69 9.49 1.62
N VAL A 213 0.42 9.79 1.94
CA VAL A 213 -0.14 11.14 1.85
C VAL A 213 0.46 12.04 2.94
N GLY A 214 0.55 11.55 4.17
CA GLY A 214 1.09 12.27 5.33
C GLY A 214 2.56 12.62 5.17
N GLY A 215 3.38 11.74 4.60
CA GLY A 215 4.79 11.98 4.32
C GLY A 215 5.01 13.10 3.29
N CYS A 216 4.17 13.12 2.24
CA CYS A 216 4.15 14.21 1.27
C CYS A 216 3.73 15.53 1.93
N LEU A 217 2.62 15.52 2.68
CA LEU A 217 2.12 16.71 3.37
C LEU A 217 3.13 17.26 4.38
N ASN A 218 3.76 16.40 5.17
CA ASN A 218 4.81 16.75 6.11
C ASN A 218 5.98 17.46 5.41
N THR A 219 6.45 16.89 4.30
CA THR A 219 7.55 17.48 3.52
C THR A 219 7.17 18.86 2.97
N TRP A 220 5.94 18.99 2.45
CA TRP A 220 5.44 20.26 1.96
C TRP A 220 5.28 21.31 3.07
N LEU A 221 4.76 20.93 4.24
CA LEU A 221 4.62 21.84 5.39
C LEU A 221 5.97 22.36 5.89
N ARG A 222 7.03 21.54 5.86
CA ARG A 222 8.36 21.96 6.31
C ARG A 222 9.12 22.81 5.30
N THR A 223 8.92 22.56 4.01
CA THR A 223 9.83 23.09 2.96
C THR A 223 9.14 23.94 1.90
N GLY A 224 7.81 24.05 1.95
CA GLY A 224 6.98 24.74 0.96
C GLY A 224 6.90 24.04 -0.41
N LYS A 225 7.56 22.89 -0.60
CA LYS A 225 7.58 22.13 -1.85
C LYS A 225 7.71 20.63 -1.60
N LEU A 226 7.50 19.83 -2.65
CA LEU A 226 7.88 18.43 -2.68
C LEU A 226 9.22 18.28 -3.39
N PHE A 227 9.93 17.18 -3.11
CA PHE A 227 11.17 16.80 -3.79
C PHE A 227 10.90 15.53 -4.60
N PRO A 228 10.50 15.65 -5.88
CA PRO A 228 10.26 14.49 -6.72
C PRO A 228 11.56 13.70 -6.88
N GLY A 229 11.50 12.40 -6.62
CA GLY A 229 12.65 11.52 -6.68
C GLY A 229 12.24 10.05 -6.61
N PRO A 230 13.19 9.12 -6.79
CA PRO A 230 12.90 7.68 -6.88
C PRO A 230 12.06 7.14 -5.72
N HIS A 231 12.38 7.57 -4.49
CA HIS A 231 11.65 7.15 -3.28
C HIS A 231 10.17 7.58 -3.31
N LEU A 232 9.92 8.85 -3.63
CA LEU A 232 8.56 9.40 -3.70
C LEU A 232 7.73 8.72 -4.81
N PHE A 233 8.32 8.49 -5.98
CA PHE A 233 7.64 7.80 -7.09
C PHE A 233 7.41 6.32 -6.78
N ALA A 234 8.34 5.64 -6.11
CA ALA A 234 8.16 4.27 -5.66
C ALA A 234 7.02 4.16 -4.65
N GLY A 235 6.98 5.04 -3.64
CA GLY A 235 5.91 5.10 -2.65
C GLY A 235 4.53 5.36 -3.29
N ALA A 236 4.46 6.26 -4.26
CA ALA A 236 3.24 6.49 -5.04
C ALA A 236 2.81 5.21 -5.81
N GLY A 237 3.76 4.53 -6.47
CA GLY A 237 3.52 3.27 -7.16
C GLY A 237 3.01 2.17 -6.24
N ILE A 238 3.62 2.00 -5.06
CA ILE A 238 3.20 1.06 -4.01
C ILE A 238 1.76 1.34 -3.58
N THR A 239 1.41 2.61 -3.40
CA THR A 239 0.05 3.04 -3.01
C THR A 239 -0.97 2.63 -4.07
N VAL A 240 -0.66 2.86 -5.35
CA VAL A 240 -1.51 2.42 -6.47
C VAL A 240 -1.63 0.90 -6.53
N LEU A 241 -0.53 0.18 -6.34
CA LEU A 241 -0.53 -1.30 -6.33
C LEU A 241 -1.39 -1.86 -5.20
N TRP A 242 -1.33 -1.28 -3.99
CA TRP A 242 -2.22 -1.67 -2.89
C TRP A 242 -3.69 -1.43 -3.23
N ALA A 243 -4.04 -0.26 -3.75
CA ALA A 243 -5.41 0.05 -4.14
C ALA A 243 -5.92 -0.91 -5.23
N ALA A 244 -5.12 -1.16 -6.28
CA ALA A 244 -5.45 -2.09 -7.35
C ALA A 244 -5.62 -3.53 -6.83
N ALA A 245 -4.71 -3.99 -5.95
CA ALA A 245 -4.81 -5.32 -5.36
C ALA A 245 -6.07 -5.46 -4.48
N ALA A 246 -6.40 -4.45 -3.68
CA ALA A 246 -7.60 -4.42 -2.85
C ALA A 246 -8.89 -4.43 -3.68
N ALA A 247 -8.91 -3.72 -4.83
CA ALA A 247 -10.06 -3.68 -5.73
C ALA A 247 -10.42 -5.05 -6.34
N LEU A 248 -9.50 -6.02 -6.35
CA LEU A 248 -9.75 -7.38 -6.84
C LEU A 248 -10.50 -8.26 -5.84
N VAL A 249 -10.60 -7.86 -4.58
CA VAL A 249 -11.18 -8.68 -3.49
C VAL A 249 -12.61 -9.15 -3.80
N PRO A 250 -13.55 -8.33 -4.28
CA PRO A 250 -14.90 -8.80 -4.59
C PRO A 250 -14.93 -9.93 -5.64
N ALA A 251 -14.08 -9.86 -6.67
CA ALA A 251 -13.98 -10.92 -7.67
C ALA A 251 -13.33 -12.19 -7.11
N MET A 252 -12.29 -12.05 -6.27
CA MET A 252 -11.65 -13.18 -5.61
C MET A 252 -12.59 -13.93 -4.65
N GLN A 253 -13.43 -13.20 -3.92
CA GLN A 253 -14.45 -13.77 -3.03
C GLN A 253 -15.48 -14.59 -3.81
N LYS A 254 -15.78 -14.20 -5.06
CA LYS A 254 -16.69 -14.92 -5.98
C LYS A 254 -16.08 -16.13 -6.67
N GLY A 255 -14.84 -16.52 -6.37
CA GLY A 255 -14.23 -17.69 -7.00
C GLY A 255 -13.24 -17.41 -8.13
N ASN A 256 -13.06 -16.16 -8.57
CA ASN A 256 -12.28 -15.85 -9.77
C ASN A 256 -10.76 -16.04 -9.55
N ASP A 257 -10.17 -17.04 -10.21
CA ASP A 257 -8.74 -17.35 -10.10
C ASP A 257 -7.83 -16.36 -10.83
N THR A 258 -8.29 -15.75 -11.93
CA THR A 258 -7.56 -14.66 -12.61
C THR A 258 -7.37 -13.48 -11.67
N ALA A 259 -8.42 -13.08 -10.95
CA ALA A 259 -8.34 -12.01 -9.94
C ALA A 259 -7.38 -12.37 -8.81
N ARG A 260 -7.35 -13.63 -8.37
CA ARG A 260 -6.41 -14.10 -7.33
C ARG A 260 -4.97 -14.06 -7.79
N ASN A 261 -4.69 -14.54 -9.00
CA ASN A 261 -3.34 -14.53 -9.56
C ASN A 261 -2.87 -13.10 -9.81
N LEU A 262 -3.74 -12.22 -10.31
CA LEU A 262 -3.42 -10.81 -10.48
C LEU A 262 -3.17 -10.11 -9.14
N HIS A 263 -3.98 -10.38 -8.11
CA HIS A 263 -3.74 -9.85 -6.76
C HIS A 263 -2.37 -10.28 -6.22
N ILE A 264 -1.99 -11.55 -6.41
CA ILE A 264 -0.66 -12.05 -6.01
C ILE A 264 0.45 -11.37 -6.80
N ALA A 265 0.31 -11.21 -8.11
CA ALA A 265 1.30 -10.57 -8.97
C ALA A 265 1.50 -9.09 -8.59
N LEU A 266 0.42 -8.35 -8.36
CA LEU A 266 0.48 -6.95 -7.92
C LEU A 266 1.19 -6.81 -6.57
N ASN A 267 0.91 -7.70 -5.61
CA ASN A 267 1.58 -7.66 -4.30
C ASN A 267 3.03 -8.14 -4.36
N ALA A 268 3.37 -9.07 -5.24
CA ALA A 268 4.76 -9.45 -5.48
C ALA A 268 5.56 -8.26 -6.04
N ALA A 269 5.01 -7.56 -7.04
CA ALA A 269 5.60 -6.33 -7.56
C ALA A 269 5.71 -5.24 -6.48
N ASN A 270 4.70 -5.13 -5.60
CA ASN A 270 4.71 -4.20 -4.48
C ASN A 270 5.86 -4.48 -3.50
N VAL A 271 6.05 -5.73 -3.09
CA VAL A 271 7.18 -6.12 -2.22
C VAL A 271 8.52 -5.83 -2.88
N LEU A 272 8.66 -6.12 -4.19
CA LEU A 272 9.89 -5.81 -4.93
C LEU A 272 10.18 -4.30 -4.96
N LEU A 273 9.16 -3.47 -5.21
CA LEU A 273 9.29 -2.01 -5.15
C LEU A 273 9.65 -1.54 -3.74
N PHE A 274 9.05 -2.13 -2.70
CA PHE A 274 9.38 -1.85 -1.31
C PHE A 274 10.86 -2.10 -1.01
N VAL A 275 11.39 -3.25 -1.43
CA VAL A 275 12.80 -3.60 -1.28
C VAL A 275 13.69 -2.63 -2.08
N TRP A 276 13.30 -2.34 -3.32
CA TRP A 276 14.07 -1.49 -4.22
C TRP A 276 14.22 -0.06 -3.70
N GLN A 277 13.21 0.50 -3.04
CA GLN A 277 13.28 1.87 -2.54
C GLN A 277 14.09 2.03 -1.24
N ILE A 278 14.46 0.94 -0.55
CA ILE A 278 15.17 1.00 0.75
C ILE A 278 16.45 1.85 0.67
N PRO A 279 17.37 1.67 -0.30
CA PRO A 279 18.59 2.48 -0.38
C PRO A 279 18.27 3.97 -0.52
N THR A 280 17.30 4.30 -1.37
CA THR A 280 16.88 5.71 -1.59
C THR A 280 16.25 6.33 -0.35
N GLY A 281 15.57 5.54 0.48
CA GLY A 281 15.04 5.99 1.77
C GLY A 281 16.15 6.24 2.79
N LEU A 282 17.17 5.38 2.83
CA LEU A 282 18.34 5.56 3.71
C LEU A 282 19.14 6.82 3.32
N ASP A 283 19.30 7.10 2.02
CA ASP A 283 19.93 8.35 1.56
C ASP A 283 19.18 9.59 2.04
N ILE A 284 17.83 9.53 2.06
CA ILE A 284 17.00 10.62 2.60
C ILE A 284 17.19 10.74 4.11
N VAL A 285 17.24 9.63 4.84
CA VAL A 285 17.51 9.64 6.29
C VAL A 285 18.85 10.30 6.59
N LEU A 286 19.91 9.98 5.83
CA LEU A 286 21.23 10.62 5.99
C LEU A 286 21.16 12.13 5.77
N LYS A 287 20.42 12.60 4.75
CA LYS A 287 20.16 14.04 4.52
C LYS A 287 19.36 14.67 5.66
N VAL A 288 18.41 13.95 6.26
CA VAL A 288 17.69 14.42 7.44
C VAL A 288 18.67 14.62 8.61
N PHE A 289 19.61 13.71 8.84
CA PHE A 289 20.65 13.88 9.86
C PHE A 289 21.58 15.07 9.57
N GLU A 290 21.86 15.34 8.29
CA GLU A 290 22.70 16.47 7.84
C GLU A 290 22.01 17.83 8.01
N PHE A 291 20.74 17.95 7.59
CA PHE A 291 20.06 19.25 7.45
C PHE A 291 19.06 19.57 8.57
N THR A 292 18.69 18.59 9.40
CA THR A 292 17.75 18.82 10.52
C THR A 292 18.43 18.65 11.86
N THR A 293 18.06 19.50 12.80
CA THR A 293 18.32 19.30 14.23
C THR A 293 17.16 18.55 14.85
N TRP A 294 17.37 17.91 16.00
CA TRP A 294 16.24 17.49 16.84
C TRP A 294 15.31 18.68 17.08
N PRO A 295 13.98 18.49 17.07
CA PRO A 295 13.14 19.36 17.88
C PRO A 295 13.53 19.19 19.35
#